data_AF-A0A9X4MEZ4-F1
#
_entry.id   AF-A0A9X4MEZ4-F1
#
_cell.length_a   1.000
_cell.length_b   1.000
_cell.length_c   1.000
_cell.angle_alpha   90.00
_cell.angle_beta   90.00
_cell.angle_gamma   90.00
#
_symmetry.space_group_name_H-M   'P 1'
#
loop_
_entity.id
_entity.type
_entity.pdbx_description
1 polymer ?
#
loop_
_entity_poly.entity_id
_entity_poly.type
_entity_poly.pdbx_seq_one_letter_code
_entity_poly.pdbx_strand_id
1 'polypeptide(L)'
;MRNPIFLWSITTLLLAGCAVEQPPAPLSVAPHATTPSTRTNIAQNPGTPTAPAHTAAPQPTVGQKTRATGTPEDARRHMLRGMAAIEMAKSNDDLALAEDEFRLATEIAPRMAIAWFNLGKAQTQLGRNNEAMASFRQYLTLAPDAKDAQTVRDEIVKLEFRRELAAKAQARVGLWVGQDGSFYRLTLNGNRLTLKTDQRRVPEEEVRSTYSLVGDVPVSGYTPAEYQLTLQGNRLTGTWSRGGVRADKCMIPPDTSEAAGELNDREGKIVLHHESTSYQASTQMSLLGDDSCGGVVAVGKKTAEDTLYGPLGKGWLDVTLSGLTQWWDGGFSMVQYGWQGRLKVGVKPGTPAFEAGLRDEDEILAIDGVAVKSLSAGQAVVRLYGEPGSTVTLELWRKGNQAPFTLAIQRIDVSSLQAKQ
;
A
#
# COMPACT_ATOMS: atom_id res chain seq x y z
N MET A 1 50.66 32.98 -17.90
CA MET A 1 51.94 32.98 -17.15
C MET A 1 52.39 31.54 -16.95
N ARG A 2 53.70 31.34 -16.88
CA ARG A 2 54.49 30.15 -17.21
C ARG A 2 54.23 28.88 -16.39
N ASN A 3 54.20 27.76 -17.11
CA ASN A 3 54.66 26.43 -16.71
C ASN A 3 56.18 26.42 -16.51
N PRO A 4 56.75 25.43 -15.80
CA PRO A 4 58.03 24.88 -16.23
C PRO A 4 57.94 23.38 -16.56
N ILE A 5 58.65 23.08 -17.65
CA ILE A 5 58.92 21.79 -18.26
C ILE A 5 60.22 21.25 -17.66
N PHE A 6 60.31 19.94 -17.41
CA PHE A 6 61.57 19.21 -17.57
C PHE A 6 61.30 17.86 -18.24
N LEU A 7 62.12 17.58 -19.25
CA LEU A 7 62.08 16.49 -20.23
C LEU A 7 63.37 15.66 -20.08
N TRP A 8 63.33 14.46 -20.68
CA TRP A 8 64.38 13.47 -21.02
C TRP A 8 64.42 12.20 -20.13
N SER A 9 64.52 10.96 -20.64
CA SER A 9 64.49 10.38 -21.99
C SER A 9 64.54 8.82 -21.91
N ILE A 10 63.66 8.14 -22.69
CA ILE A 10 63.92 7.08 -23.70
C ILE A 10 64.38 5.63 -23.31
N THR A 11 63.54 4.65 -23.74
CA THR A 11 63.74 3.20 -24.13
C THR A 11 64.14 2.14 -23.08
N THR A 12 63.59 0.92 -23.04
CA THR A 12 63.50 -0.07 -24.14
C THR A 12 62.47 -1.21 -23.87
N LEU A 13 61.87 -1.68 -24.97
CA LEU A 13 61.14 -2.90 -25.34
C LEU A 13 61.40 -4.23 -24.56
N LEU A 14 60.35 -5.04 -24.27
CA LEU A 14 60.05 -6.38 -24.86
C LEU A 14 59.07 -7.28 -24.03
N LEU A 15 58.00 -7.68 -24.73
CA LEU A 15 57.27 -8.97 -24.79
C LEU A 15 56.68 -9.72 -23.57
N ALA A 16 55.47 -10.24 -23.86
CA ALA A 16 54.76 -11.44 -23.35
C ALA A 16 53.60 -11.12 -22.39
N GLY A 17 52.39 -11.65 -22.52
CA GLY A 17 51.76 -12.54 -23.48
C GLY A 17 50.27 -12.58 -23.12
N CYS A 18 49.40 -12.84 -24.09
CA CYS A 18 47.96 -12.89 -23.88
C CYS A 18 47.57 -14.10 -23.01
N ALA A 19 46.71 -13.90 -22.01
CA ALA A 19 45.92 -14.96 -21.41
C ALA A 19 44.47 -14.49 -21.31
N VAL A 20 43.65 -15.04 -22.21
CA VAL A 20 42.19 -14.92 -22.22
C VAL A 20 41.66 -15.94 -21.22
N GLU A 21 41.01 -15.48 -20.16
CA GLU A 21 40.39 -16.35 -19.16
C GLU A 21 38.96 -16.70 -19.61
N GLN A 22 38.76 -17.96 -20.02
CA GLN A 22 37.46 -18.53 -20.38
C GLN A 22 36.69 -18.97 -19.11
N PRO A 23 35.35 -18.88 -19.12
CA PRO A 23 34.51 -19.33 -18.01
C PRO A 23 34.39 -20.87 -17.95
N PRO A 24 34.12 -21.44 -16.75
CA PRO A 24 34.12 -22.89 -16.55
C PRO A 24 32.90 -23.60 -17.16
N ALA A 25 33.16 -24.78 -17.73
CA ALA A 25 32.20 -25.71 -18.31
C ALA A 25 31.36 -26.48 -17.25
N PRO A 26 30.20 -27.04 -17.62
CA PRO A 26 29.24 -27.63 -16.69
C PRO A 26 29.58 -29.07 -16.29
N LEU A 27 29.18 -29.45 -15.08
CA LEU A 27 29.33 -30.81 -14.54
C LEU A 27 28.32 -31.78 -15.15
N SER A 28 28.85 -32.97 -15.44
CA SER A 28 28.25 -34.10 -16.15
C SER A 28 27.22 -34.89 -15.32
N VAL A 29 26.20 -35.41 -16.00
CA VAL A 29 25.19 -36.37 -15.51
C VAL A 29 25.58 -37.77 -15.98
N ALA A 30 25.43 -38.78 -15.11
CA ALA A 30 25.28 -40.18 -15.52
C ALA A 30 24.20 -40.91 -14.69
N PRO A 31 23.53 -41.96 -15.22
CA PRO A 31 22.26 -42.49 -14.72
C PRO A 31 22.28 -43.96 -14.21
N HIS A 32 21.12 -44.38 -13.66
CA HIS A 32 20.65 -45.75 -13.31
C HIS A 32 21.23 -46.35 -12.00
N ALA A 33 20.48 -47.08 -11.15
CA ALA A 33 19.48 -48.09 -11.47
C ALA A 33 18.42 -48.34 -10.36
N THR A 34 17.29 -48.85 -10.84
CA THR A 34 16.08 -49.40 -10.22
C THR A 34 16.27 -50.82 -9.67
N THR A 35 15.37 -51.27 -8.77
CA THR A 35 14.62 -52.58 -8.73
C THR A 35 14.14 -52.90 -7.27
N PRO A 36 13.26 -53.90 -7.00
CA PRO A 36 11.81 -53.70 -6.98
C PRO A 36 11.09 -54.32 -5.75
N SER A 37 9.78 -54.06 -5.68
CA SER A 37 8.79 -54.60 -4.74
C SER A 37 8.50 -56.10 -4.91
N THR A 38 8.22 -56.83 -3.82
CA THR A 38 7.39 -58.04 -3.84
C THR A 38 6.42 -58.09 -2.64
N ARG A 39 5.17 -58.42 -2.94
CA ARG A 39 3.97 -58.61 -2.08
C ARG A 39 3.88 -60.15 -1.82
N THR A 40 3.50 -60.73 -0.67
CA THR A 40 2.12 -60.96 -0.15
C THR A 40 2.20 -62.12 0.88
N ASN A 41 1.54 -62.06 2.06
CA ASN A 41 0.51 -63.01 2.57
C ASN A 41 0.25 -62.97 4.11
N ILE A 42 -0.97 -62.55 4.45
CA ILE A 42 -2.01 -63.10 5.35
C ILE A 42 -1.60 -64.11 6.46
N ALA A 43 -1.90 -63.81 7.74
CA ALA A 43 -2.87 -64.55 8.59
C ALA A 43 -2.82 -64.19 10.12
N GLN A 44 -4.01 -63.88 10.66
CA GLN A 44 -4.58 -64.25 11.99
C GLN A 44 -4.23 -63.50 13.32
N ASN A 45 -5.33 -63.00 13.92
CA ASN A 45 -5.70 -62.46 15.26
C ASN A 45 -5.20 -63.27 16.51
N PRO A 46 -5.53 -62.87 17.77
CA PRO A 46 -5.45 -61.56 18.44
C PRO A 46 -4.77 -61.65 19.84
N GLY A 47 -4.29 -60.54 20.41
CA GLY A 47 -3.87 -60.52 21.81
C GLY A 47 -3.01 -59.31 22.18
N THR A 48 -3.58 -58.40 22.97
CA THR A 48 -2.87 -57.32 23.67
C THR A 48 -1.81 -57.92 24.60
N PRO A 49 -0.60 -57.33 24.71
CA PRO A 49 -0.43 -56.26 25.70
C PRO A 49 0.57 -55.14 25.31
N THR A 50 0.22 -53.92 25.72
CA THR A 50 1.05 -52.75 26.10
C THR A 50 2.47 -52.57 25.53
N ALA A 51 2.68 -51.43 24.85
CA ALA A 51 3.97 -50.82 24.52
C ALA A 51 3.91 -49.28 24.72
N PRO A 52 5.05 -48.59 24.88
CA PRO A 52 5.22 -47.46 25.79
C PRO A 52 4.88 -46.08 25.20
N ALA A 53 4.67 -45.13 26.11
CA ALA A 53 4.44 -43.72 25.82
C ALA A 53 5.55 -43.13 24.94
N HIS A 54 5.18 -42.72 23.73
CA HIS A 54 6.00 -41.86 22.90
C HIS A 54 5.89 -40.41 23.39
N THR A 55 7.00 -39.93 23.93
CA THR A 55 7.25 -38.53 24.27
C THR A 55 7.10 -37.68 23.01
N ALA A 56 6.03 -36.89 22.95
CA ALA A 56 5.87 -35.87 21.91
C ALA A 56 6.92 -34.77 22.11
N ALA A 57 7.62 -34.42 21.03
CA ALA A 57 8.53 -33.28 20.99
C ALA A 57 7.75 -31.98 21.34
N PRO A 58 8.30 -31.10 22.19
CA PRO A 58 7.61 -29.88 22.59
C PRO A 58 7.44 -28.95 21.39
N GLN A 59 6.19 -28.56 21.13
CA GLN A 59 5.86 -27.50 20.19
C GLN A 59 6.43 -26.16 20.68
N PRO A 60 6.84 -25.25 19.77
CA PRO A 60 7.33 -23.93 20.13
C PRO A 60 6.20 -23.14 20.78
N THR A 61 6.28 -22.97 22.10
CA THR A 61 5.40 -22.11 22.87
C THR A 61 5.61 -20.67 22.45
N VAL A 62 4.57 -20.05 21.89
CA VAL A 62 4.43 -18.60 21.83
C VAL A 62 4.73 -18.06 23.22
N GLY A 63 5.76 -17.21 23.33
CA GLY A 63 6.31 -16.74 24.61
C GLY A 63 5.23 -16.14 25.50
N GLN A 64 4.72 -16.92 26.45
CA GLN A 64 3.99 -16.41 27.59
C GLN A 64 4.98 -15.59 28.41
N LYS A 65 4.82 -14.26 28.42
CA LYS A 65 5.54 -13.39 29.35
C LYS A 65 5.38 -13.96 30.75
N THR A 66 6.50 -14.31 31.38
CA THR A 66 6.57 -14.85 32.73
C THR A 66 5.84 -13.91 33.68
N ARG A 67 4.79 -14.39 34.37
CA ARG A 67 4.03 -13.61 35.35
C ARG A 67 5.01 -13.08 36.40
N ALA A 68 5.05 -11.76 36.61
CA ALA A 68 5.95 -11.16 37.59
C ALA A 68 5.77 -11.81 38.97
N THR A 69 6.84 -12.37 39.51
CA THR A 69 6.86 -12.99 40.84
C THR A 69 7.21 -11.93 41.88
N GLY A 70 6.37 -11.73 42.89
CA GLY A 70 6.61 -10.74 43.94
C GLY A 70 5.61 -10.84 45.10
N THR A 71 5.89 -10.12 46.18
CA THR A 71 5.00 -10.01 47.34
C THR A 71 3.91 -8.95 47.12
N PRO A 72 2.82 -8.94 47.90
CA PRO A 72 1.85 -7.84 47.88
C PRO A 72 2.47 -6.46 48.17
N GLU A 73 3.56 -6.43 48.95
CA GLU A 73 4.30 -5.19 49.21
C GLU A 73 5.09 -4.72 47.98
N ASP A 74 5.62 -5.64 47.18
CA ASP A 74 6.27 -5.31 45.90
C ASP A 74 5.24 -4.72 44.92
N ALA A 75 4.05 -5.31 44.83
CA ALA A 75 2.96 -4.74 44.02
C ALA A 75 2.59 -3.32 44.50
N ARG A 76 2.49 -3.11 45.81
CA ARG A 76 2.23 -1.78 46.39
C ARG A 76 3.36 -0.80 46.07
N ARG A 77 4.62 -1.23 46.10
CA ARG A 77 5.77 -0.41 45.72
C ARG A 77 5.68 0.03 44.27
N HIS A 78 5.42 -0.90 43.35
CA HIS A 78 5.23 -0.60 41.93
C HIS A 78 4.05 0.36 41.70
N MET A 79 2.92 0.14 42.38
CA MET A 79 1.78 1.07 42.33
C MET A 79 2.17 2.49 42.75
N LEU A 80 2.87 2.65 43.88
CA LEU A 80 3.29 3.98 44.36
C LEU A 80 4.33 4.64 43.44
N ARG A 81 5.25 3.86 42.86
CA ARG A 81 6.21 4.35 41.86
C ARG A 81 5.51 4.84 40.60
N GLY A 82 4.49 4.11 40.12
CA GLY A 82 3.66 4.54 39.00
C GLY A 82 2.92 5.86 39.29
N MET A 83 2.38 6.04 40.49
CA MET A 83 1.73 7.30 40.89
C MET A 83 2.71 8.48 40.90
N ALA A 84 3.89 8.28 41.49
CA ALA A 84 4.95 9.30 41.47
C ALA A 84 5.40 9.63 40.03
N ALA A 85 5.46 8.63 39.15
CA ALA A 85 5.77 8.85 37.74
C ALA A 85 4.70 9.72 37.03
N ILE A 86 3.40 9.51 37.30
CA ILE A 86 2.33 10.38 36.79
C ILE A 86 2.48 11.82 37.31
N GLU A 87 2.78 12.01 38.59
CA GLU A 87 2.97 13.34 39.19
C GLU A 87 4.15 14.11 38.59
N MET A 88 5.19 13.37 38.19
CA MET A 88 6.39 13.93 37.56
C MET A 88 6.29 14.07 36.04
N ALA A 89 5.27 13.48 35.43
CA ALA A 89 5.19 13.35 33.98
C ALA A 89 5.04 14.71 33.28
N LYS A 90 5.92 14.96 32.30
CA LYS A 90 5.87 16.14 31.43
C LYS A 90 5.70 15.75 29.96
N SER A 91 5.86 14.47 29.66
CA SER A 91 5.82 13.91 28.32
C SER A 91 5.10 12.56 28.30
N ASN A 92 4.76 12.09 27.10
CA ASN A 92 4.21 10.75 26.91
C ASN A 92 5.20 9.65 27.31
N ASP A 93 6.51 9.91 27.21
CA ASP A 93 7.52 8.93 27.62
C ASP A 93 7.53 8.74 29.15
N ASP A 94 7.32 9.83 29.91
CA ASP A 94 7.19 9.75 31.37
C ASP A 94 5.91 9.00 31.78
N LEU A 95 4.82 9.19 31.03
CA LEU A 95 3.57 8.45 31.22
C LEU A 95 3.72 6.95 30.90
N ALA A 96 4.58 6.59 29.93
CA ALA A 96 4.88 5.20 29.61
C ALA A 96 5.59 4.49 30.77
N LEU A 97 6.47 5.18 31.51
CA LEU A 97 7.08 4.65 32.73
C LEU A 97 6.03 4.36 33.80
N ALA A 98 5.04 5.25 33.97
CA ALA A 98 3.95 5.02 34.90
C ALA A 98 3.11 3.79 34.53
N GLU A 99 2.80 3.63 33.23
CA GLU A 99 2.09 2.46 32.73
C GLU A 99 2.86 1.15 33.03
N ASP A 100 4.17 1.12 32.82
CA ASP A 100 4.99 -0.05 33.10
C ASP A 100 5.00 -0.43 34.59
N GLU A 101 5.11 0.56 35.48
CA GLU A 101 5.02 0.35 36.94
C GLU A 101 3.64 -0.17 37.36
N PHE A 102 2.56 0.40 36.82
CA PHE A 102 1.21 -0.11 37.11
C PHE A 102 0.99 -1.51 36.54
N ARG A 103 1.53 -1.82 35.35
CA ARG A 103 1.45 -3.16 34.76
C ARG A 103 2.12 -4.19 35.67
N LEU A 104 3.33 -3.91 36.17
CA LEU A 104 4.01 -4.77 37.13
C LEU A 104 3.19 -4.98 38.41
N ALA A 105 2.57 -3.92 38.95
CA ALA A 105 1.67 -4.04 40.09
C ALA A 105 0.49 -4.97 39.81
N THR A 106 -0.13 -4.88 38.63
CA THR A 106 -1.25 -5.76 38.23
C THR A 106 -0.82 -7.20 37.96
N GLU A 107 0.41 -7.43 37.51
CA GLU A 107 0.94 -8.78 37.29
C GLU A 107 1.25 -9.50 38.61
N ILE A 108 1.87 -8.79 39.56
CA ILE A 108 2.21 -9.30 40.90
C ILE A 108 0.93 -9.48 41.74
N ALA A 109 0.03 -8.50 41.75
CA ALA A 109 -1.22 -8.54 42.51
C ALA A 109 -2.46 -8.30 41.62
N PRO A 110 -2.94 -9.31 40.87
CA PRO A 110 -4.05 -9.12 39.93
C PRO A 110 -5.39 -8.73 40.56
N ARG A 111 -5.55 -8.92 41.88
CA ARG A 111 -6.74 -8.48 42.63
C ARG A 111 -6.65 -7.07 43.20
N MET A 112 -5.55 -6.36 42.93
CA MET A 112 -5.36 -4.98 43.36
C MET A 112 -6.12 -4.00 42.45
N ALA A 113 -7.40 -3.77 42.75
CA ALA A 113 -8.30 -2.97 41.91
C ALA A 113 -7.73 -1.59 41.54
N ILE A 114 -7.16 -0.87 42.51
CA ILE A 114 -6.60 0.47 42.30
C ILE A 114 -5.44 0.49 41.28
N ALA A 115 -4.66 -0.60 41.18
CA ALA A 115 -3.58 -0.69 40.18
C ALA A 115 -4.16 -0.76 38.77
N TRP A 116 -5.25 -1.52 38.55
CA TRP A 116 -5.97 -1.56 37.28
C TRP A 116 -6.61 -0.23 36.91
N PHE A 117 -7.19 0.49 37.88
CA PHE A 117 -7.74 1.83 37.66
C PHE A 117 -6.66 2.81 37.19
N ASN A 118 -5.53 2.87 37.91
CA ASN A 118 -4.42 3.76 37.57
C ASN A 118 -3.75 3.38 36.24
N LEU A 119 -3.65 2.08 35.94
CA LEU A 119 -3.19 1.60 34.63
C LEU A 119 -4.10 2.11 33.51
N GLY A 120 -5.42 1.98 33.66
CA GLY A 120 -6.40 2.46 32.68
C GLY A 120 -6.33 3.98 32.46
N LYS A 121 -6.10 4.75 33.54
CA LYS A 121 -5.87 6.20 33.44
C LYS A 121 -4.59 6.55 32.67
N ALA A 122 -3.48 5.90 32.99
CA ALA A 122 -2.20 6.13 32.30
C ALA A 122 -2.34 5.79 30.80
N GLN A 123 -2.96 4.66 30.48
CA GLN A 123 -3.23 4.22 29.10
C GLN A 123 -4.16 5.18 28.34
N THR A 124 -5.15 5.75 29.02
CA THR A 124 -6.04 6.77 28.42
C THR A 124 -5.25 8.02 28.03
N GLN A 125 -4.34 8.49 28.89
CA GLN A 125 -3.50 9.65 28.58
C GLN A 125 -2.51 9.37 27.44
N LEU A 126 -2.05 8.13 27.34
CA LEU A 126 -1.20 7.65 26.23
C LEU A 126 -1.97 7.36 24.93
N GLY A 127 -3.30 7.50 24.90
CA GLY A 127 -4.13 7.19 23.73
C GLY A 127 -4.31 5.69 23.44
N ARG A 128 -3.87 4.81 24.35
CA ARG A 128 -3.99 3.35 24.27
C ARG A 128 -5.40 2.90 24.65
N ASN A 129 -6.38 3.25 23.80
CA ASN A 129 -7.81 3.14 24.12
C ASN A 129 -8.24 1.68 24.42
N ASN A 130 -7.71 0.69 23.68
CA ASN A 130 -8.08 -0.71 23.86
C ASN A 130 -7.61 -1.25 25.22
N GLU A 131 -6.36 -0.98 25.56
CA GLU A 131 -5.72 -1.38 26.79
C GLU A 131 -6.37 -0.67 27.99
N ALA A 132 -6.63 0.63 27.87
CA ALA A 132 -7.32 1.41 28.89
C ALA A 132 -8.70 0.82 29.24
N MET A 133 -9.50 0.48 28.21
CA MET A 133 -10.80 -0.17 28.41
C MET A 133 -10.67 -1.52 29.11
N ALA A 134 -9.67 -2.34 28.75
CA ALA A 134 -9.43 -3.63 29.38
C ALA A 134 -9.09 -3.46 30.88
N SER A 135 -8.20 -2.52 31.20
CA SER A 135 -7.80 -2.20 32.58
C SER A 135 -8.98 -1.69 33.41
N PHE A 136 -9.79 -0.78 32.85
CA PHE A 136 -11.00 -0.29 33.53
C PHE A 136 -12.05 -1.38 33.73
N ARG A 137 -12.23 -2.31 32.79
CA ARG A 137 -13.12 -3.46 32.98
C ARG A 137 -12.63 -4.40 34.09
N GLN A 138 -11.32 -4.60 34.22
CA GLN A 138 -10.75 -5.35 35.34
C GLN A 138 -10.98 -4.62 36.68
N TYR A 139 -10.80 -3.30 36.72
CA TYR A 139 -11.13 -2.50 37.91
C TYR A 139 -12.58 -2.69 38.34
N LEU A 140 -13.54 -2.55 37.41
CA LEU A 140 -14.97 -2.72 37.68
C LEU A 140 -15.34 -4.16 38.08
N THR A 141 -14.58 -5.16 37.64
CA THR A 141 -14.77 -6.56 38.07
C THR A 141 -14.35 -6.75 39.53
N LEU A 142 -13.29 -6.07 39.96
CA LEU A 142 -12.75 -6.19 41.31
C LEU A 142 -13.44 -5.27 42.33
N ALA A 143 -13.95 -4.12 41.88
CA ALA A 143 -14.58 -3.10 42.72
C ALA A 143 -15.87 -2.54 42.08
N PRO A 144 -16.93 -3.36 41.92
CA PRO A 144 -18.15 -2.96 41.22
C PRO A 144 -18.93 -1.82 41.91
N ASP A 145 -18.82 -1.73 43.24
CA ASP A 145 -19.51 -0.77 44.11
C ASP A 145 -18.63 0.43 44.51
N ALA A 146 -17.48 0.60 43.85
CA ALA A 146 -16.63 1.76 44.09
C ALA A 146 -17.38 3.06 43.76
N LYS A 147 -17.11 4.13 44.52
CA LYS A 147 -17.80 5.42 44.36
C LYS A 147 -17.62 6.03 42.97
N ASP A 148 -16.51 5.74 42.33
CA ASP A 148 -16.13 6.18 40.98
C ASP A 148 -16.47 5.16 39.88
N ALA A 149 -17.10 4.02 40.23
CA ALA A 149 -17.40 2.96 39.26
C ALA A 149 -18.25 3.47 38.08
N GLN A 150 -19.22 4.35 38.34
CA GLN A 150 -20.03 4.93 37.26
C GLN A 150 -19.20 5.84 36.35
N THR A 151 -18.34 6.69 36.92
CA THR A 151 -17.40 7.53 36.16
C THR A 151 -16.50 6.69 35.25
N VAL A 152 -16.03 5.54 35.74
CA VAL A 152 -15.22 4.61 34.94
C VAL A 152 -16.03 3.96 33.81
N ARG A 153 -17.30 3.57 34.07
CA ARG A 153 -18.19 3.08 33.00
C ARG A 153 -18.38 4.14 31.92
N ASP A 154 -18.63 5.39 32.29
CA ASP A 154 -18.79 6.49 31.36
C ASP A 154 -17.50 6.75 30.56
N GLU A 155 -16.32 6.61 31.18
CA GLU A 155 -15.05 6.75 30.49
C GLU A 155 -14.82 5.61 29.47
N ILE A 156 -15.20 4.37 29.78
CA ILE A 156 -15.16 3.25 28.81
C ILE A 156 -15.99 3.59 27.57
N VAL A 157 -17.19 4.17 27.72
CA VAL A 157 -18.04 4.57 26.59
C VAL A 157 -17.35 5.61 25.70
N LYS A 158 -16.66 6.60 26.30
CA LYS A 158 -15.88 7.59 25.54
C LYS A 158 -14.70 6.94 24.79
N LEU A 159 -14.01 6.00 25.44
CA LEU A 159 -12.90 5.27 24.82
C LEU A 159 -13.36 4.39 23.66
N GLU A 160 -14.53 3.75 23.79
CA GLU A 160 -15.17 2.99 22.73
C GLU A 160 -15.44 3.87 21.51
N PHE A 161 -16.00 5.06 21.72
CA PHE A 161 -16.21 6.04 20.65
C PHE A 161 -14.90 6.50 19.99
N ARG A 162 -13.86 6.81 20.78
CA ARG A 162 -12.53 7.18 20.23
C ARG A 162 -11.94 6.05 19.38
N ARG A 163 -12.07 4.80 19.84
CA ARG A 163 -11.63 3.62 19.10
C ARG A 163 -12.40 3.46 17.79
N GLU A 164 -13.71 3.66 17.78
CA GLU A 164 -14.52 3.60 16.56
C GLU A 164 -14.10 4.68 15.55
N LEU A 165 -13.85 5.90 16.01
CA LEU A 165 -13.33 6.97 15.15
C LEU A 165 -11.94 6.62 14.59
N ALA A 166 -11.04 6.09 15.42
CA ALA A 166 -9.71 5.66 14.99
C ALA A 166 -9.78 4.51 13.98
N ALA A 167 -10.67 3.54 14.19
CA ALA A 167 -10.91 2.44 13.26
C ALA A 167 -11.48 2.93 11.92
N LYS A 168 -12.43 3.88 11.94
CA LYS A 168 -12.95 4.53 10.73
C LYS A 168 -11.86 5.28 9.97
N ALA A 169 -11.01 6.01 10.68
CA ALA A 169 -9.86 6.68 10.06
C ALA A 169 -8.91 5.65 9.43
N GLN A 170 -8.50 4.65 10.20
CA GLN A 170 -7.59 3.60 9.74
C GLN A 170 -8.15 2.81 8.55
N ALA A 171 -9.48 2.64 8.47
CA ALA A 171 -10.13 1.98 7.34
C ALA A 171 -9.87 2.69 6.00
N ARG A 172 -9.59 4.00 5.99
CA ARG A 172 -9.30 4.79 4.78
C ARG A 172 -7.90 4.55 4.21
N VAL A 173 -6.99 4.03 5.03
CA VAL A 173 -5.60 3.78 4.66
C VAL A 173 -5.54 2.66 3.63
N GLY A 174 -4.83 2.90 2.54
CA GLY A 174 -4.69 1.91 1.49
C GLY A 174 -4.54 2.52 0.11
N LEU A 175 -4.92 1.73 -0.89
CA LEU A 175 -4.85 2.12 -2.29
C LEU A 175 -6.17 2.81 -2.69
N TRP A 176 -6.04 3.92 -3.39
CA TRP A 176 -7.11 4.70 -4.00
C TRP A 176 -6.82 4.82 -5.49
N VAL A 177 -7.84 5.06 -6.31
CA VAL A 177 -7.66 5.26 -7.74
C VAL A 177 -8.35 6.56 -8.16
N GLY A 178 -7.62 7.40 -8.88
CA GLY A 178 -8.14 8.61 -9.50
C GLY A 178 -9.14 8.28 -10.60
N GLN A 179 -10.00 9.24 -10.93
CA GLN A 179 -10.93 9.13 -12.05
C GLN A 179 -10.22 8.81 -13.38
N ASP A 180 -8.98 9.27 -13.52
CA ASP A 180 -8.08 9.04 -14.65
C ASP A 180 -7.38 7.67 -14.63
N GLY A 181 -7.58 6.86 -13.57
CA GLY A 181 -6.95 5.55 -13.40
C GLY A 181 -5.61 5.57 -12.65
N SER A 182 -5.12 6.74 -12.23
CA SER A 182 -3.87 6.86 -11.48
C SER A 182 -4.04 6.31 -10.06
N PHE A 183 -3.13 5.44 -9.61
CA PHE A 183 -3.20 4.87 -8.27
C PHE A 183 -2.53 5.77 -7.23
N TYR A 184 -3.23 6.03 -6.12
CA TYR A 184 -2.73 6.80 -4.98
C TYR A 184 -2.68 5.93 -3.74
N ARG A 185 -1.59 6.03 -2.98
CA ARG A 185 -1.50 5.45 -1.64
C ARG A 185 -1.86 6.50 -0.61
N LEU A 186 -2.91 6.23 0.15
CA LEU A 186 -3.33 7.04 1.29
C LEU A 186 -2.69 6.52 2.57
N THR A 187 -1.99 7.38 3.29
CA THR A 187 -1.51 7.13 4.65
C THR A 187 -2.07 8.16 5.63
N LEU A 188 -2.16 7.78 6.90
CA LEU A 188 -2.63 8.64 7.98
C LEU A 188 -1.60 8.73 9.10
N ASN A 189 -1.42 9.94 9.62
CA ASN A 189 -0.70 10.20 10.86
C ASN A 189 -1.56 11.15 11.72
N GLY A 190 -2.31 10.58 12.66
CA GLY A 190 -3.35 11.29 13.38
C GLY A 190 -4.41 11.85 12.43
N ASN A 191 -4.48 13.16 12.32
CA ASN A 191 -5.43 13.87 11.46
C ASN A 191 -4.81 14.37 10.14
N ARG A 192 -3.53 14.08 9.91
CA ARG A 192 -2.83 14.38 8.67
C ARG A 192 -2.96 13.20 7.72
N LEU A 193 -3.44 13.50 6.53
CA LEU A 193 -3.66 12.58 5.43
C LEU A 193 -2.64 12.87 4.33
N THR A 194 -2.01 11.82 3.83
CA THR A 194 -1.06 11.93 2.74
C THR A 194 -1.48 11.01 1.61
N LEU A 195 -1.72 11.57 0.43
CA LEU A 195 -1.99 10.82 -0.80
C LEU A 195 -0.78 10.94 -1.72
N LYS A 196 -0.19 9.82 -2.11
CA LYS A 196 0.99 9.77 -2.98
C LYS A 196 0.76 8.91 -4.20
N THR A 197 1.21 9.37 -5.35
CA THR A 197 1.29 8.59 -6.58
C THR A 197 2.61 8.88 -7.29
N ASP A 198 3.13 7.89 -7.99
CA ASP A 198 4.21 7.99 -8.97
C ASP A 198 3.69 7.89 -10.42
N GLN A 199 2.39 7.60 -10.57
CA GLN A 199 1.72 7.30 -11.84
C GLN A 199 0.71 8.39 -12.22
N ARG A 200 0.81 9.61 -11.68
CA ARG A 200 -0.09 10.70 -12.12
C ARG A 200 0.24 11.03 -13.56
N ARG A 201 -0.77 10.93 -14.42
CA ARG A 201 -0.65 11.38 -15.79
C ARG A 201 -0.65 12.91 -15.86
N VAL A 202 0.18 13.46 -16.73
CA VAL A 202 0.17 14.89 -17.04
C VAL A 202 -0.98 15.19 -18.02
N PRO A 203 -1.96 16.04 -17.65
CA PRO A 203 -3.00 16.48 -18.56
C PRO A 203 -2.42 17.34 -19.68
N GLU A 204 -2.99 17.29 -20.88
CA GLU A 204 -2.54 18.11 -22.02
C GLU A 204 -2.76 19.60 -21.76
N GLU A 205 -3.80 19.94 -20.99
CA GLU A 205 -4.08 21.30 -20.53
C GLU A 205 -3.05 21.85 -19.52
N GLU A 206 -2.24 20.98 -18.91
CA GLU A 206 -1.20 21.37 -17.96
C GLU A 206 0.14 21.60 -18.66
N VAL A 207 0.48 20.76 -19.66
CA VAL A 207 1.72 20.90 -20.41
C VAL A 207 1.45 20.72 -21.89
N ARG A 208 1.56 21.82 -22.63
CA ARG A 208 1.54 21.82 -24.09
C ARG A 208 2.96 21.81 -24.63
N SER A 209 3.37 20.72 -25.26
CA SER A 209 4.67 20.64 -25.95
C SER A 209 4.49 20.93 -27.44
N THR A 210 5.41 21.69 -28.02
CA THR A 210 5.34 22.12 -29.42
C THR A 210 6.69 21.97 -30.12
N TYR A 211 6.68 21.49 -31.36
CA TYR A 211 7.84 21.43 -32.24
C TYR A 211 7.71 22.49 -33.33
N SER A 212 8.80 23.20 -33.64
CA SER A 212 8.77 24.36 -34.56
C SER A 212 8.19 24.07 -35.95
N LEU A 213 8.25 22.82 -36.44
CA LEU A 213 7.73 22.42 -37.77
C LEU A 213 6.58 21.40 -37.72
N VAL A 214 6.39 20.73 -36.58
CA VAL A 214 5.43 19.62 -36.44
C VAL A 214 4.16 20.07 -35.68
N GLY A 215 4.25 21.15 -34.90
CA GLY A 215 3.14 21.65 -34.09
C GLY A 215 3.07 20.98 -32.72
N ASP A 216 1.86 20.83 -32.18
CA ASP A 216 1.64 20.28 -30.84
C ASP A 216 2.01 18.79 -30.81
N VAL A 217 2.77 18.38 -29.79
CA VAL A 217 3.15 17.01 -29.53
C VAL A 217 2.65 16.61 -28.15
N PRO A 218 1.93 15.49 -28.00
CA PRO A 218 1.40 15.07 -26.72
C PRO A 218 2.52 14.67 -25.76
N VAL A 219 2.42 15.12 -24.51
CA VAL A 219 3.34 14.72 -23.44
C VAL A 219 2.89 13.38 -22.86
N SER A 220 3.59 12.31 -23.22
CA SER A 220 3.38 10.97 -22.67
C SER A 220 4.28 10.74 -21.45
N GLY A 221 3.91 11.34 -20.33
CA GLY A 221 4.69 11.27 -19.09
C GLY A 221 3.84 11.02 -17.86
N TYR A 222 4.41 10.27 -16.92
CA TYR A 222 3.94 10.17 -15.55
C TYR A 222 4.80 11.07 -14.66
N THR A 223 4.19 11.69 -13.66
CA THR A 223 4.87 12.52 -12.67
C THR A 223 4.48 12.07 -11.27
N PRO A 224 5.40 12.09 -10.29
CA PRO A 224 5.00 11.91 -8.92
C PRO A 224 4.13 13.09 -8.48
N ALA A 225 3.08 12.81 -7.71
CA ALA A 225 2.24 13.83 -7.10
C ALA A 225 1.89 13.45 -5.66
N GLU A 226 1.76 14.47 -4.82
CA GLU A 226 1.50 14.32 -3.41
C GLU A 226 0.48 15.35 -2.93
N TYR A 227 -0.49 14.90 -2.15
CA TYR A 227 -1.32 15.79 -1.33
C TYR A 227 -0.94 15.58 0.13
N GLN A 228 -0.69 16.68 0.83
CA GLN A 228 -0.51 16.71 2.28
C GLN A 228 -1.66 17.49 2.89
N LEU A 229 -2.65 16.78 3.41
CA LEU A 229 -3.93 17.33 3.83
C LEU A 229 -4.14 17.13 5.33
N THR A 230 -4.93 17.99 5.94
CA THR A 230 -5.48 17.84 7.28
C THR A 230 -6.98 17.62 7.14
N LEU A 231 -7.50 16.60 7.81
CA LEU A 231 -8.93 16.30 7.80
C LEU A 231 -9.63 17.02 8.96
N GLN A 232 -10.71 17.75 8.72
CA GLN A 232 -11.54 18.31 9.80
C GLN A 232 -13.00 17.97 9.50
N GLY A 233 -13.54 16.97 10.20
CA GLY A 233 -14.82 16.38 9.84
C GLY A 233 -14.72 15.66 8.49
N ASN A 234 -15.39 16.19 7.47
CA ASN A 234 -15.32 15.72 6.08
C ASN A 234 -14.46 16.62 5.18
N ARG A 235 -13.99 17.78 5.67
CA ARG A 235 -13.23 18.73 4.87
C ARG A 235 -11.74 18.42 4.92
N LEU A 236 -11.08 18.54 3.79
CA LEU A 236 -9.65 18.39 3.61
C LEU A 236 -9.06 19.72 3.21
N THR A 237 -7.98 20.12 3.87
CA THR A 237 -7.22 21.32 3.52
C THR A 237 -5.73 21.06 3.65
N GLY A 238 -4.92 21.64 2.78
CA GLY A 238 -3.48 21.51 2.83
C GLY A 238 -2.82 21.89 1.53
N THR A 239 -1.82 21.12 1.12
CA THR A 239 -1.04 21.40 -0.08
C THR A 239 -1.09 20.25 -1.06
N TRP A 240 -0.97 20.62 -2.33
CA TRP A 240 -0.69 19.73 -3.43
C TRP A 240 0.69 20.05 -4.01
N SER A 241 1.38 19.02 -4.48
CA SER A 241 2.60 19.17 -5.25
C SER A 241 2.75 18.08 -6.29
N ARG A 242 3.50 18.40 -7.34
CA ARG A 242 3.97 17.45 -8.34
C ARG A 242 5.44 17.62 -8.66
N GLY A 243 6.05 16.55 -9.15
CA GLY A 243 7.39 16.57 -9.70
C GLY A 243 7.50 17.37 -11.01
N GLY A 244 8.74 17.63 -11.42
CA GLY A 244 9.03 18.18 -12.74
C GLY A 244 8.65 17.19 -13.84
N VAL A 245 8.17 17.71 -14.96
CA VAL A 245 7.71 16.91 -16.11
C VAL A 245 8.73 17.03 -17.23
N ARG A 246 9.10 15.91 -17.86
CA ARG A 246 9.88 15.95 -19.09
C ARG A 246 8.93 16.04 -20.29
N ALA A 247 8.84 17.23 -20.87
CA ALA A 247 8.14 17.47 -22.13
C ALA A 247 9.16 17.37 -23.27
N ASP A 248 9.45 16.13 -23.69
CA ASP A 248 10.47 15.84 -24.69
C ASP A 248 11.88 16.38 -24.28
N LYS A 249 12.45 17.40 -24.95
CA LYS A 249 13.75 17.99 -24.62
C LYS A 249 13.67 19.01 -23.48
N CYS A 250 12.46 19.46 -23.14
CA CYS A 250 12.25 20.49 -22.13
C CYS A 250 11.87 19.89 -20.77
N MET A 251 12.42 20.48 -19.71
CA MET A 251 12.05 20.15 -18.33
C MET A 251 11.11 21.20 -17.78
N ILE A 252 9.86 20.81 -17.55
CA ILE A 252 8.87 21.62 -16.84
C ILE A 252 9.21 21.58 -15.35
N PRO A 253 9.25 22.73 -14.66
CA PRO A 253 9.54 22.76 -13.23
C PRO A 253 8.45 22.04 -12.41
N PRO A 254 8.78 21.59 -11.18
CA PRO A 254 7.77 21.12 -10.24
C PRO A 254 6.77 22.23 -9.92
N ASP A 255 5.58 21.85 -9.48
CA ASP A 255 4.52 22.78 -9.12
C ASP A 255 3.97 22.45 -7.73
N THR A 256 3.51 23.48 -7.02
CA THR A 256 2.89 23.34 -5.71
C THR A 256 1.85 24.45 -5.49
N SER A 257 0.74 24.06 -4.89
CA SER A 257 -0.35 24.97 -4.56
C SER A 257 -1.04 24.56 -3.27
N GLU A 258 -1.94 25.42 -2.79
CA GLU A 258 -2.95 24.99 -1.84
C GLU A 258 -3.91 23.98 -2.48
N ALA A 259 -4.43 23.09 -1.64
CA ALA A 259 -5.43 22.12 -2.02
C ALA A 259 -6.53 22.05 -0.95
N ALA A 260 -7.77 21.95 -1.41
CA ALA A 260 -8.93 21.80 -0.55
C ALA A 260 -9.88 20.76 -1.14
N GLY A 261 -10.68 20.13 -0.31
CA GLY A 261 -11.59 19.10 -0.80
C GLY A 261 -12.48 18.50 0.28
N GLU A 262 -13.19 17.46 -0.11
CA GLU A 262 -14.11 16.75 0.77
C GLU A 262 -13.95 15.23 0.64
N LEU A 263 -14.13 14.55 1.77
CA LEU A 263 -14.15 13.09 1.88
C LEU A 263 -15.56 12.62 2.17
N ASN A 264 -16.06 11.71 1.34
CA ASN A 264 -17.32 10.99 1.54
C ASN A 264 -17.03 9.52 1.82
N ASP A 265 -17.03 9.15 3.11
CA ASP A 265 -16.79 7.78 3.55
C ASP A 265 -17.86 6.78 3.05
N ARG A 266 -19.11 7.23 2.81
CA ARG A 266 -20.20 6.35 2.39
C ARG A 266 -20.06 5.90 0.94
N GLU A 267 -19.58 6.81 0.09
CA GLU A 267 -19.35 6.55 -1.32
C GLU A 267 -17.94 6.04 -1.61
N GLY A 268 -17.04 6.09 -0.61
CA GLY A 268 -15.62 5.83 -0.83
C GLY A 268 -15.02 6.81 -1.83
N LYS A 269 -15.37 8.10 -1.70
CA LYS A 269 -15.02 9.15 -2.67
C LYS A 269 -14.30 10.30 -1.98
N ILE A 270 -13.19 10.74 -2.57
CA ILE A 270 -12.52 12.00 -2.21
C ILE A 270 -12.57 12.91 -3.44
N VAL A 271 -12.95 14.17 -3.24
CA VAL A 271 -12.90 15.20 -4.29
C VAL A 271 -11.94 16.28 -3.82
N LEU A 272 -10.88 16.53 -4.58
CA LEU A 272 -9.86 17.52 -4.29
C LEU A 272 -9.86 18.59 -5.38
N HIS A 273 -9.60 19.83 -4.98
CA HIS A 273 -9.42 20.97 -5.84
C HIS A 273 -8.07 21.61 -5.53
N HIS A 274 -7.32 21.94 -6.57
CA HIS A 274 -6.03 22.62 -6.45
C HIS A 274 -5.81 23.55 -7.65
N GLU A 275 -4.89 24.50 -7.54
CA GLU A 275 -4.43 25.26 -8.70
C GLU A 275 -3.25 24.56 -9.36
N SER A 276 -3.31 24.37 -10.67
CA SER A 276 -2.17 23.89 -11.45
C SER A 276 -1.73 24.95 -12.45
N THR A 277 -0.43 25.13 -12.59
CA THR A 277 0.17 26.02 -13.57
C THR A 277 0.27 25.31 -14.92
N SER A 278 -0.30 25.93 -15.96
CA SER A 278 -0.18 25.49 -17.35
C SER A 278 1.12 25.99 -17.95
N TYR A 279 1.87 25.12 -18.60
CA TYR A 279 3.14 25.42 -19.26
C TYR A 279 3.07 25.15 -20.76
N GLN A 280 3.77 25.98 -21.53
CA GLN A 280 4.09 25.74 -22.91
C GLN A 280 5.59 25.47 -23.04
N ALA A 281 5.94 24.30 -23.56
CA ALA A 281 7.31 23.95 -23.92
C ALA A 281 7.46 23.98 -25.44
N SER A 282 8.57 24.53 -25.91
CA SER A 282 8.95 24.50 -27.32
C SER A 282 10.25 23.71 -27.50
N THR A 283 10.23 22.73 -28.39
CA THR A 283 11.44 22.02 -28.85
C THR A 283 11.86 22.60 -30.19
N GLN A 284 13.13 22.97 -30.29
CA GLN A 284 13.75 23.41 -31.52
C GLN A 284 14.42 22.23 -32.21
N MET A 285 13.96 21.94 -33.43
CA MET A 285 14.49 20.86 -34.26
C MET A 285 15.86 21.23 -34.83
N SER A 286 16.76 20.25 -34.93
CA SER A 286 18.04 20.39 -35.60
C SER A 286 18.14 19.43 -36.78
N LEU A 287 18.57 19.92 -37.95
CA LEU A 287 18.72 19.10 -39.17
C LEU A 287 19.99 18.25 -39.17
N LEU A 288 21.02 18.67 -38.43
CA LEU A 288 22.37 18.07 -38.47
C LEU A 288 22.89 17.75 -37.05
N GLY A 289 22.05 17.83 -36.02
CA GLY A 289 22.40 17.57 -34.64
C GLY A 289 21.17 17.19 -33.81
N ASP A 290 21.33 17.12 -32.48
CA ASP A 290 20.22 16.78 -31.58
C ASP A 290 19.24 17.94 -31.42
N ASP A 291 17.96 17.61 -31.29
CA ASP A 291 16.92 18.58 -30.91
C ASP A 291 17.24 19.17 -29.52
N SER A 292 16.91 20.44 -29.34
CA SER A 292 17.18 21.17 -28.09
C SER A 292 15.92 21.86 -27.57
N CYS A 293 15.87 22.11 -26.26
CA CYS A 293 14.77 22.87 -25.67
C CYS A 293 14.85 24.34 -26.13
N GLY A 294 13.83 24.80 -26.84
CA GLY A 294 13.66 26.19 -27.27
C GLY A 294 13.08 27.10 -26.18
N GLY A 295 12.43 26.55 -25.15
CA GLY A 295 11.98 27.30 -23.99
C GLY A 295 10.82 26.66 -23.23
N VAL A 296 10.63 27.09 -21.98
CA VAL A 296 9.49 26.73 -21.14
C VAL A 296 8.90 28.01 -20.56
N VAL A 297 7.61 28.25 -20.82
CA VAL A 297 6.90 29.45 -20.37
C VAL A 297 5.62 29.05 -19.64
N ALA A 298 5.37 29.67 -18.48
CA ALA A 298 4.09 29.53 -17.78
C ALA A 298 3.03 30.38 -18.51
N VAL A 299 1.94 29.75 -18.92
CA VAL A 299 0.87 30.36 -19.71
C VAL A 299 -0.27 30.86 -18.82
N GLY A 300 -0.48 30.24 -17.66
CA GLY A 300 -1.50 30.63 -16.70
C GLY A 300 -1.69 29.61 -15.59
N LYS A 301 -2.67 29.86 -14.73
CA LYS A 301 -3.12 28.91 -13.70
C LYS A 301 -4.56 28.47 -14.00
N LYS A 302 -4.87 27.22 -13.67
CA LYS A 302 -6.20 26.65 -13.80
C LYS A 302 -6.55 25.87 -12.54
N THR A 303 -7.81 25.94 -12.11
CA THR A 303 -8.32 25.04 -11.08
C THR A 303 -8.49 23.65 -11.66
N ALA A 304 -7.82 22.67 -11.07
CA ALA A 304 -7.97 21.26 -11.36
C ALA A 304 -8.83 20.58 -10.28
N GLU A 305 -9.60 19.57 -10.68
CA GLU A 305 -10.39 18.73 -9.79
C GLU A 305 -9.93 17.28 -9.94
N ASP A 306 -9.54 16.66 -8.83
CA ASP A 306 -9.18 15.24 -8.78
C ASP A 306 -10.22 14.50 -7.93
N THR A 307 -10.96 13.62 -8.59
CA THR A 307 -11.84 12.68 -7.90
C THR A 307 -11.11 11.35 -7.72
N LEU A 308 -11.04 10.86 -6.49
CA LEU A 308 -10.46 9.58 -6.11
C LEU A 308 -11.53 8.65 -5.54
N TYR A 309 -11.40 7.37 -5.83
CA TYR A 309 -12.29 6.32 -5.36
C TYR A 309 -11.50 5.27 -4.56
N GLY A 310 -12.04 4.86 -3.43
CA GLY A 310 -11.39 3.90 -2.54
C GLY A 310 -11.89 3.97 -1.10
N PRO A 311 -11.16 3.36 -0.16
CA PRO A 311 -10.01 2.50 -0.40
C PRO A 311 -10.42 1.26 -1.23
N LEU A 312 -9.54 0.82 -2.12
CA LEU A 312 -9.76 -0.38 -2.92
C LEU A 312 -9.79 -1.62 -2.03
N GLY A 313 -10.67 -2.57 -2.38
CA GLY A 313 -10.79 -3.84 -1.69
C GLY A 313 -9.50 -4.67 -1.75
N LYS A 314 -9.37 -5.67 -0.88
CA LYS A 314 -8.19 -6.56 -0.84
C LYS A 314 -8.26 -7.70 -1.88
N GLY A 315 -9.44 -7.93 -2.45
CA GLY A 315 -9.68 -8.90 -3.51
C GLY A 315 -9.35 -8.32 -4.88
N TRP A 316 -8.50 -9.00 -5.65
CA TRP A 316 -8.13 -8.66 -7.03
C TRP A 316 -8.14 -9.90 -7.93
N LEU A 317 -8.05 -9.72 -9.25
CA LEU A 317 -8.04 -10.81 -10.22
C LEU A 317 -6.64 -11.28 -10.62
N ASP A 318 -5.59 -10.63 -10.12
CA ASP A 318 -4.18 -10.89 -10.52
C ASP A 318 -3.97 -10.74 -12.04
N VAL A 319 -4.47 -9.62 -12.56
CA VAL A 319 -4.35 -9.22 -13.97
C VAL A 319 -3.64 -7.88 -14.08
N THR A 320 -2.98 -7.65 -15.21
CA THR A 320 -2.51 -6.31 -15.60
C THR A 320 -3.59 -5.62 -16.42
N LEU A 321 -3.86 -4.35 -16.15
CA LEU A 321 -4.84 -3.58 -16.92
C LEU A 321 -4.15 -2.68 -17.94
N SER A 322 -4.66 -2.71 -19.17
CA SER A 322 -4.30 -1.78 -20.24
C SER A 322 -5.53 -0.98 -20.66
N GLY A 323 -5.33 0.26 -21.11
CA GLY A 323 -6.45 1.14 -21.49
C GLY A 323 -6.90 2.13 -20.42
N LEU A 324 -6.32 2.10 -19.21
CA LEU A 324 -6.66 3.05 -18.14
C LEU A 324 -6.35 4.50 -18.52
N THR A 325 -5.26 4.71 -19.25
CA THR A 325 -4.77 6.06 -19.59
C THR A 325 -4.57 6.29 -21.08
N GLN A 326 -4.41 5.25 -21.89
CA GLN A 326 -4.18 5.35 -23.33
C GLN A 326 -4.67 4.11 -24.06
N TRP A 327 -5.14 4.28 -25.28
CA TRP A 327 -5.61 3.18 -26.12
C TRP A 327 -5.09 3.28 -27.56
N TRP A 328 -4.81 2.12 -28.16
CA TRP A 328 -4.42 2.00 -29.55
C TRP A 328 -5.13 0.81 -30.21
N ASP A 329 -5.75 1.07 -31.37
CA ASP A 329 -6.57 0.09 -32.08
C ASP A 329 -5.82 -0.73 -33.14
N GLY A 330 -4.51 -0.55 -33.30
CA GLY A 330 -3.75 -1.24 -34.33
C GLY A 330 -4.03 -0.67 -35.72
N GLY A 331 -3.10 0.13 -36.24
CA GLY A 331 -3.19 0.78 -37.56
C GLY A 331 -2.33 2.04 -37.62
N PHE A 332 -2.37 2.79 -38.73
CA PHE A 332 -1.66 4.08 -38.89
C PHE A 332 -2.20 5.21 -38.00
N SER A 333 -3.09 4.92 -37.05
CA SER A 333 -3.74 5.92 -36.20
C SER A 333 -2.86 6.28 -35.00
N MET A 334 -2.86 7.58 -34.64
CA MET A 334 -2.21 8.11 -33.43
C MET A 334 -2.77 7.46 -32.17
N VAL A 335 -1.88 7.10 -31.24
CA VAL A 335 -2.26 6.68 -29.87
C VAL A 335 -3.12 7.78 -29.25
N GLN A 336 -4.31 7.41 -28.79
CA GLN A 336 -5.19 8.34 -28.10
C GLN A 336 -4.88 8.30 -26.61
N TYR A 337 -4.55 9.45 -26.05
CA TYR A 337 -4.32 9.61 -24.62
C TYR A 337 -5.63 9.99 -23.95
N GLY A 338 -6.10 9.19 -23.01
CA GLY A 338 -7.35 9.40 -22.31
C GLY A 338 -8.00 8.09 -21.96
N TRP A 339 -8.93 8.13 -21.03
CA TRP A 339 -9.87 7.03 -20.86
C TRP A 339 -10.82 6.99 -22.06
N GLN A 340 -10.84 5.87 -22.79
CA GLN A 340 -11.68 5.68 -23.98
C GLN A 340 -12.86 4.71 -23.75
N GLY A 341 -13.14 4.37 -22.49
CA GLY A 341 -14.20 3.40 -22.16
C GLY A 341 -13.85 1.97 -22.52
N ARG A 342 -12.56 1.63 -22.61
CA ARG A 342 -12.06 0.32 -23.03
C ARG A 342 -11.02 -0.17 -22.05
N LEU A 343 -11.15 -1.43 -21.66
CA LEU A 343 -10.29 -2.04 -20.67
C LEU A 343 -9.83 -3.40 -21.15
N LYS A 344 -8.53 -3.54 -21.37
CA LYS A 344 -7.90 -4.80 -21.73
C LYS A 344 -7.23 -5.43 -20.53
N VAL A 345 -7.31 -6.75 -20.45
CA VAL A 345 -6.59 -7.51 -19.43
C VAL A 345 -5.39 -8.21 -20.05
N GLY A 346 -4.29 -8.14 -19.32
CA GLY A 346 -3.15 -9.04 -19.50
C GLY A 346 -3.17 -10.09 -18.40
N VAL A 347 -3.07 -11.36 -18.80
CA VAL A 347 -3.25 -12.49 -17.88
C VAL A 347 -2.14 -13.51 -18.10
N LYS A 348 -1.44 -13.85 -17.01
CA LYS A 348 -0.37 -14.85 -17.06
C LYS A 348 -0.93 -16.27 -16.91
N PRO A 349 -0.41 -17.27 -17.64
CA PRO A 349 -0.75 -18.66 -17.42
C PRO A 349 -0.50 -19.09 -15.97
N GLY A 350 -1.43 -19.87 -15.40
CA GLY A 350 -1.34 -20.36 -14.02
C GLY A 350 -1.86 -19.41 -12.94
N THR A 351 -2.38 -18.22 -13.30
CA THR A 351 -3.11 -17.38 -12.34
C THR A 351 -4.57 -17.86 -12.21
N PRO A 352 -5.25 -17.60 -11.08
CA PRO A 352 -6.66 -17.95 -10.91
C PRO A 352 -7.58 -17.35 -11.98
N ALA A 353 -7.30 -16.14 -12.48
CA ALA A 353 -8.04 -15.56 -13.59
C ALA A 353 -7.84 -16.34 -14.90
N PHE A 354 -6.62 -16.82 -15.17
CA PHE A 354 -6.35 -17.67 -16.33
C PHE A 354 -7.09 -19.01 -16.24
N GLU A 355 -7.05 -19.64 -15.07
CA GLU A 355 -7.74 -20.90 -14.79
C GLU A 355 -9.27 -20.74 -14.89
N ALA A 356 -9.80 -19.59 -14.48
CA ALA A 356 -11.21 -19.23 -14.66
C ALA A 356 -11.61 -19.07 -16.14
N GLY A 357 -10.68 -18.96 -17.08
CA GLY A 357 -10.97 -18.86 -18.52
C GLY A 357 -10.66 -17.50 -19.14
N LEU A 358 -10.15 -16.54 -18.36
CA LEU A 358 -9.67 -15.26 -18.87
C LEU A 358 -8.40 -15.50 -19.69
N ARG A 359 -8.24 -14.75 -20.78
CA ARG A 359 -7.07 -14.85 -21.65
C ARG A 359 -6.47 -13.47 -21.86
N ASP A 360 -5.21 -13.48 -22.25
CA ASP A 360 -4.48 -12.28 -22.63
C ASP A 360 -5.20 -11.56 -23.79
N GLU A 361 -5.22 -10.23 -23.77
CA GLU A 361 -5.91 -9.36 -24.74
C GLU A 361 -7.45 -9.44 -24.72
N ASP A 362 -8.06 -10.14 -23.75
CA ASP A 362 -9.52 -10.02 -23.54
C ASP A 362 -9.89 -8.57 -23.21
N GLU A 363 -10.97 -8.08 -23.81
CA GLU A 363 -11.51 -6.75 -23.56
C GLU A 363 -12.74 -6.85 -22.67
N ILE A 364 -12.72 -6.16 -21.53
CA ILE A 364 -13.86 -6.08 -20.61
C ILE A 364 -14.83 -5.02 -21.14
N LEU A 365 -16.03 -5.48 -21.48
CA LEU A 365 -17.14 -4.64 -21.93
C LEU A 365 -18.04 -4.20 -20.79
N ALA A 366 -18.25 -5.06 -19.79
CA ALA A 366 -19.03 -4.76 -18.60
C ALA A 366 -18.50 -5.48 -17.35
N ILE A 367 -18.71 -4.85 -16.19
CA ILE A 367 -18.35 -5.39 -14.87
C ILE A 367 -19.59 -5.39 -14.00
N ASP A 368 -20.03 -6.58 -13.57
CA ASP A 368 -21.26 -6.81 -12.81
C ASP A 368 -22.48 -6.15 -13.49
N GLY A 369 -22.58 -6.30 -14.82
CA GLY A 369 -23.66 -5.76 -15.65
C GLY A 369 -23.54 -4.27 -15.98
N VAL A 370 -22.52 -3.57 -15.48
CA VAL A 370 -22.30 -2.15 -15.76
C VAL A 370 -21.29 -2.00 -16.89
N ALA A 371 -21.70 -1.38 -18.00
CA ALA A 371 -20.85 -1.18 -19.16
C ALA A 371 -19.62 -0.31 -18.83
N VAL A 372 -18.43 -0.78 -19.18
CA VAL A 372 -17.15 -0.08 -18.94
C VAL A 372 -17.13 1.31 -19.59
N LYS A 373 -17.76 1.46 -20.75
CA LYS A 373 -17.91 2.75 -21.45
C LYS A 373 -18.69 3.80 -20.67
N SER A 374 -19.52 3.40 -19.70
CA SER A 374 -20.30 4.31 -18.86
C SER A 374 -19.56 4.77 -17.60
N LEU A 375 -18.38 4.20 -17.34
CA LEU A 375 -17.57 4.43 -16.16
C LEU A 375 -16.36 5.31 -16.50
N SER A 376 -15.78 5.97 -15.51
CA SER A 376 -14.40 6.43 -15.59
C SER A 376 -13.40 5.28 -15.42
N ALA A 377 -12.13 5.51 -15.75
CA ALA A 377 -11.07 4.51 -15.55
C ALA A 377 -11.01 4.07 -14.08
N GLY A 378 -11.03 5.02 -13.15
CA GLY A 378 -11.06 4.73 -11.71
C GLY A 378 -12.28 3.92 -11.28
N GLN A 379 -13.49 4.26 -11.77
CA GLN A 379 -14.71 3.52 -11.43
C GLN A 379 -14.68 2.08 -11.98
N ALA A 380 -14.14 1.87 -13.18
CA ALA A 380 -13.94 0.52 -13.71
C ALA A 380 -12.99 -0.30 -12.83
N VAL A 381 -11.87 0.29 -12.41
CA VAL A 381 -10.92 -0.34 -11.48
C VAL A 381 -11.58 -0.70 -10.16
N VAL A 382 -12.30 0.23 -9.53
CA VAL A 382 -12.98 -0.01 -8.23
C VAL A 382 -13.91 -1.22 -8.28
N ARG A 383 -14.63 -1.41 -9.38
CA ARG A 383 -15.55 -2.54 -9.55
C ARG A 383 -14.83 -3.89 -9.70
N LEU A 384 -13.62 -3.88 -10.25
CA LEU A 384 -12.80 -5.10 -10.33
C LEU A 384 -12.25 -5.50 -8.96
N TYR A 385 -11.99 -4.53 -8.08
CA TYR A 385 -11.67 -4.80 -6.68
C TYR A 385 -12.90 -5.20 -5.86
N GLY A 386 -12.68 -5.86 -4.73
CA GLY A 386 -13.76 -6.27 -3.82
C GLY A 386 -13.24 -7.03 -2.60
N GLU A 387 -14.12 -7.77 -1.93
CA GLU A 387 -13.70 -8.66 -0.84
C GLU A 387 -13.01 -9.91 -1.39
N PRO A 388 -11.91 -10.39 -0.78
CA PRO A 388 -11.33 -11.69 -1.13
C PRO A 388 -12.37 -12.81 -1.05
N GLY A 389 -12.38 -13.70 -2.04
CA GLY A 389 -13.34 -14.79 -2.16
C GLY A 389 -14.68 -14.41 -2.81
N SER A 390 -14.99 -13.11 -2.93
CA SER A 390 -16.16 -12.65 -3.70
C SER A 390 -15.98 -12.90 -5.20
N THR A 391 -17.08 -12.98 -5.94
CA THR A 391 -17.07 -13.17 -7.40
C THR A 391 -17.33 -11.85 -8.12
N VAL A 392 -16.65 -11.63 -9.24
CA VAL A 392 -16.95 -10.58 -10.21
C VAL A 392 -17.41 -11.21 -11.50
N THR A 393 -18.41 -10.62 -12.13
CA THR A 393 -18.93 -11.05 -13.43
C THR A 393 -18.45 -10.10 -14.51
N LEU A 394 -17.69 -10.60 -15.48
CA LEU A 394 -17.15 -9.82 -16.58
C LEU A 394 -17.84 -10.20 -17.88
N GLU A 395 -18.37 -9.22 -18.61
CA GLU A 395 -18.71 -9.39 -20.01
C GLU A 395 -17.46 -9.08 -20.85
N LEU A 396 -17.02 -10.04 -21.65
CA LEU A 396 -15.75 -10.03 -22.34
C LEU A 396 -15.94 -10.15 -23.85
N TRP A 397 -15.10 -9.43 -24.58
CA TRP A 397 -14.87 -9.66 -26.00
C TRP A 397 -13.47 -10.22 -26.22
N ARG A 398 -13.39 -11.31 -26.99
CA ARG A 398 -12.14 -11.95 -27.39
C ARG A 398 -12.02 -11.93 -28.90
N LYS A 399 -10.86 -11.53 -29.40
CA LYS A 399 -10.57 -11.53 -30.85
C LYS A 399 -10.84 -12.92 -31.43
N GLY A 400 -11.69 -12.98 -32.46
CA GLY A 400 -12.11 -14.23 -33.11
C GLY A 400 -13.44 -14.80 -32.62
N ASN A 401 -13.99 -14.32 -31.49
CA ASN A 401 -15.35 -14.67 -31.08
C ASN A 401 -16.38 -13.84 -31.84
N GLN A 402 -17.50 -14.47 -32.22
CA GLN A 402 -18.60 -13.79 -32.93
C GLN A 402 -19.44 -12.91 -32.00
N ALA A 403 -19.53 -13.25 -30.71
CA ALA A 403 -20.30 -12.52 -29.72
C ALA A 403 -19.52 -12.39 -28.40
N PRO A 404 -19.79 -11.34 -27.60
CA PRO A 404 -19.34 -11.27 -26.22
C PRO A 404 -19.82 -12.46 -25.40
N PHE A 405 -19.05 -12.80 -24.36
CA PHE A 405 -19.40 -13.87 -23.43
C PHE A 405 -19.15 -13.42 -22.00
N THR A 406 -19.83 -14.05 -21.05
CA THR A 406 -19.71 -13.71 -19.63
C THR A 406 -18.81 -14.70 -18.91
N LEU A 407 -17.96 -14.18 -18.03
CA LEU A 407 -17.10 -14.98 -17.16
C LEU A 407 -17.20 -14.52 -15.71
N ALA A 408 -17.41 -15.47 -14.81
CA ALA A 408 -17.40 -15.24 -13.37
C ALA A 408 -16.01 -15.61 -12.81
N ILE A 409 -15.35 -14.67 -12.15
CA ILE A 409 -14.00 -14.85 -11.60
C ILE A 409 -14.02 -14.56 -10.11
N GLN A 410 -13.40 -15.43 -9.32
CA GLN A 410 -13.25 -15.21 -7.89
C GLN A 410 -12.06 -14.26 -7.63
N ARG A 411 -12.28 -13.23 -6.81
CA ARG A 411 -11.24 -12.31 -6.37
C ARG A 411 -10.35 -12.99 -5.34
N ILE A 412 -9.04 -12.87 -5.50
CA ILE A 412 -8.03 -13.43 -4.59
C ILE A 412 -7.44 -12.34 -3.70
N ASP A 413 -7.01 -12.72 -2.49
CA ASP A 413 -6.36 -11.79 -1.57
C ASP A 413 -4.96 -11.42 -2.07
N VAL A 414 -4.79 -10.16 -2.49
CA VAL A 414 -3.50 -9.66 -3.00
C VAL A 414 -2.39 -9.66 -1.96
N SER A 415 -2.73 -9.54 -0.67
CA SER A 415 -1.72 -9.57 0.39
C SER A 415 -1.04 -10.93 0.52
N SER A 416 -1.72 -11.99 0.10
CA SER A 416 -1.18 -13.36 0.09
C SER A 416 -0.22 -13.63 -1.07
N LEU A 417 -0.25 -12.82 -2.13
CA LEU A 417 0.61 -12.95 -3.31
C LEU A 417 1.99 -12.32 -3.09
N GLN A 418 2.05 -11.19 -2.37
CA GLN A 418 3.31 -10.51 -2.04
C GLN A 418 4.17 -11.30 -1.05
N ALA A 419 3.58 -12.23 -0.28
CA ALA A 419 4.31 -13.10 0.65
C ALA A 419 4.96 -14.33 -0.03
N LYS A 420 4.74 -14.54 -1.34
CA LYS A 420 5.24 -15.68 -2.12
C LYS A 420 6.32 -15.30 -3.15
N GLN A 421 6.73 -14.04 -3.19
CA GLN A 421 7.90 -13.55 -3.93
C GLN A 421 8.99 -13.18 -2.93
#